data_AF-A0A4E0QXR8-F1
#
_entry.id   AF-A0A4E0QXR8-F1
#
_cell.length_a   1.000
_cell.length_b   1.000
_cell.length_c   1.000
_cell.angle_alpha   90.00
_cell.angle_beta   90.00
_cell.angle_gamma   90.00
#
_symmetry.space_group_name_H-M   'P 1'
#
loop_
_entity.id
_entity.type
_entity.pdbx_description
1 polymer ?
#
loop_
_entity_poly.entity_id
_entity_poly.type
_entity_poly.pdbx_seq_one_letter_code
_entity_poly.pdbx_strand_id
1 'polypeptide(L)'
;MNDEKKIKEDINGRLHSQDQELRSVEKRLRAVERRLSRGDMPEDDLSAYDTDLEKELEDTREGIVGITQELESLKSNAAASGELTLELQSLRQQVTELGRNIHELQEDNARLADLIPEDAREGPEQFSTDLMNEMAELRERLEKAEKRSRINIGSMQVPLEMSGIIGALILVLTGALITAGRWDIIRSPYFSFGIAFIFVITLLMKFYLTNRAKA
;
A
#
# COMPACT_ATOMS: atom_id res chain seq x y z
N MET A 1 9.37 69.81 -41.74
CA MET A 1 8.66 71.04 -41.29
C MET A 1 7.57 70.78 -40.25
N ASN A 2 6.97 69.57 -40.15
CA ASN A 2 5.94 69.28 -39.13
C ASN A 2 6.50 69.03 -37.72
N ASP A 3 7.66 68.38 -37.60
CA ASP A 3 8.22 68.01 -36.30
C ASP A 3 8.71 69.21 -35.50
N GLU A 4 9.30 70.22 -36.16
CA GLU A 4 9.76 71.45 -35.51
C GLU A 4 8.60 72.27 -34.94
N LYS A 5 7.44 72.26 -35.62
CA LYS A 5 6.23 72.94 -35.15
C LYS A 5 5.65 72.23 -33.93
N LYS A 6 5.63 70.89 -33.95
CA LYS A 6 5.18 70.05 -32.83
C LYS A 6 6.07 70.21 -31.59
N ILE A 7 7.38 70.30 -31.78
CA ILE A 7 8.35 70.55 -30.69
C ILE A 7 8.13 71.94 -30.08
N LYS A 8 7.89 72.97 -30.90
CA LYS A 8 7.61 74.33 -30.41
C LYS A 8 6.30 74.41 -29.63
N GLU A 9 5.25 73.71 -30.07
CA GLU A 9 3.97 73.64 -29.35
C GLU A 9 4.10 72.90 -28.01
N ASP A 10 4.85 71.80 -27.95
CA ASP A 10 5.10 71.05 -26.72
C ASP A 10 5.93 71.87 -25.70
N ILE A 11 6.99 72.53 -26.16
CA ILE A 11 7.80 73.43 -25.31
C ILE A 11 6.94 74.58 -24.78
N ASN A 12 6.09 75.17 -25.61
CA ASN A 12 5.20 76.26 -25.18
C ASN A 12 4.14 75.78 -24.17
N GLY A 13 3.62 74.56 -24.34
CA GLY A 13 2.71 73.93 -23.38
C GLY A 13 3.37 73.70 -22.02
N ARG A 14 4.61 73.16 -22.01
CA ARG A 14 5.38 72.94 -20.78
C ARG A 14 5.78 74.25 -20.09
N LEU A 15 6.12 75.28 -20.87
CA LEU A 15 6.40 76.62 -20.36
C LEU A 15 5.14 77.20 -19.68
N HIS A 16 3.98 77.00 -20.28
CA HIS A 16 2.73 77.51 -19.71
C HIS A 16 2.34 76.78 -18.42
N SER A 17 2.55 75.47 -18.34
CA SER A 17 2.32 74.72 -17.09
C SER A 17 3.29 75.14 -15.99
N GLN A 18 4.55 75.44 -16.33
CA GLN A 18 5.53 75.96 -15.37
C GLN A 18 5.17 77.38 -14.89
N ASP A 19 4.71 78.27 -15.77
CA ASP A 19 4.23 79.60 -15.36
C ASP A 19 3.03 79.50 -14.41
N GLN A 20 2.12 78.54 -14.66
CA GLN A 20 0.98 78.28 -13.81
C GLN A 20 1.40 77.74 -12.43
N GLU A 21 2.39 76.86 -12.38
CA GLU A 21 2.96 76.33 -11.14
C GLU A 21 3.65 77.43 -10.33
N LEU A 22 4.48 78.26 -10.98
CA LEU A 22 5.14 79.39 -10.34
C LEU A 22 4.13 80.39 -9.76
N ARG A 23 3.05 80.71 -10.49
CA ARG A 23 1.97 81.56 -9.97
C ARG A 23 1.23 80.94 -8.80
N SER A 24 1.05 79.61 -8.79
CA SER A 24 0.44 78.89 -7.67
C SER A 24 1.33 78.95 -6.43
N VAL A 25 2.63 78.72 -6.60
CA VAL A 25 3.63 78.83 -5.54
C VAL A 25 3.70 80.26 -5.01
N GLU A 26 3.73 81.29 -5.87
CA GLU A 26 3.74 82.70 -5.45
C GLU A 26 2.48 83.05 -4.64
N LYS A 27 1.30 82.60 -5.08
CA LYS A 27 0.05 82.81 -4.32
C LYS A 27 0.09 82.14 -2.95
N ARG A 28 0.57 80.89 -2.88
CA ARG A 28 0.72 80.16 -1.62
C ARG A 28 1.73 80.84 -0.70
N LEU A 29 2.86 81.29 -1.24
CA LEU A 29 3.90 82.00 -0.49
C LEU A 29 3.39 83.34 0.02
N ARG A 30 2.67 84.11 -0.81
CA ARG A 30 2.02 85.36 -0.40
C ARG A 30 0.93 85.13 0.65
N ALA A 31 0.20 84.02 0.58
CA ALA A 31 -0.78 83.66 1.62
C ALA A 31 -0.09 83.31 2.94
N VAL A 32 1.03 82.57 2.88
CA VAL A 32 1.88 82.26 4.04
C VAL A 32 2.49 83.53 4.63
N GLU A 33 3.03 84.41 3.78
CA GLU A 33 3.58 85.71 4.18
C GLU A 33 2.53 86.61 4.81
N ARG A 34 1.30 86.65 4.27
CA ARG A 34 0.19 87.39 4.89
C ARG A 34 -0.18 86.83 6.27
N ARG A 35 -0.15 85.50 6.45
CA ARG A 35 -0.43 84.85 7.75
C ARG A 35 0.67 85.18 8.76
N LEU A 36 1.94 85.07 8.35
CA LEU A 36 3.11 85.41 9.17
C LEU A 36 3.17 86.91 9.51
N SER A 37 2.92 87.79 8.53
CA SER A 37 3.00 89.25 8.69
C SER A 37 1.82 89.84 9.44
N ARG A 38 0.62 89.24 9.37
CA ARG A 38 -0.53 89.70 10.13
C ARG A 38 -0.36 89.40 11.63
N GLY A 39 0.57 88.51 11.99
CA GLY A 39 0.78 88.15 13.40
C GLY A 39 -0.46 87.48 14.01
N ASP A 40 -1.43 87.05 13.20
CA ASP A 40 -2.48 86.12 13.59
C ASP A 40 -1.81 84.72 13.71
N MET A 41 -0.89 84.58 14.67
CA MET A 41 -0.91 83.34 15.42
C MET A 41 -2.25 83.42 16.15
N PRO A 42 -3.24 82.56 15.85
CA PRO A 42 -4.22 82.34 16.87
C PRO A 42 -3.42 81.94 18.11
N GLU A 43 -3.62 82.62 19.24
CA GLU A 43 -3.39 82.00 20.54
C GLU A 43 -4.42 80.86 20.68
N ASP A 44 -4.41 79.92 19.73
CA ASP A 44 -5.08 78.65 19.87
C ASP A 44 -4.25 77.93 20.92
N ASP A 45 -4.90 77.77 22.06
CA ASP A 45 -4.45 77.09 23.26
C ASP A 45 -3.51 75.93 22.88
N LEU A 46 -2.22 76.08 23.13
CA LEU A 46 -1.19 75.07 22.81
C LEU A 46 -1.56 73.70 23.40
N SER A 47 -2.40 73.68 24.44
CA SER A 47 -2.98 72.47 25.02
C SER A 47 -3.88 71.70 24.06
N ALA A 48 -4.62 72.36 23.16
CA ALA A 48 -5.47 71.70 22.17
C ALA A 48 -4.62 70.95 21.13
N TYR A 49 -3.48 71.52 20.73
CA TYR A 49 -2.52 70.84 19.85
C TYR A 49 -1.83 69.66 20.54
N ASP A 50 -1.45 69.80 21.82
CA ASP A 50 -0.87 68.69 22.60
C ASP A 50 -1.87 67.53 22.75
N THR A 51 -3.15 67.83 23.00
CA THR A 51 -4.19 66.80 23.16
C THR A 51 -4.48 66.06 21.86
N ASP A 52 -4.49 66.77 20.72
CA ASP A 52 -4.70 66.17 19.39
C ASP A 52 -3.50 65.31 18.98
N LEU A 53 -2.28 65.76 19.32
CA LEU A 53 -1.05 65.01 19.05
C LEU A 53 -0.94 63.76 19.92
N GLU A 54 -1.28 63.85 21.21
CA GLU A 54 -1.30 62.70 22.13
C GLU A 54 -2.32 61.65 21.68
N LYS A 55 -3.48 62.10 21.19
CA LYS A 55 -4.50 61.24 20.60
C LYS A 55 -4.03 60.57 19.31
N GLU A 56 -3.40 61.31 18.39
CA GLU A 56 -2.84 60.74 17.15
C GLU A 56 -1.70 59.75 17.47
N LEU A 57 -0.93 59.99 18.53
CA LEU A 57 0.12 59.10 19.01
C LEU A 57 -0.44 57.82 19.64
N GLU A 58 -1.58 57.92 20.35
CA GLU A 58 -2.30 56.77 20.88
C GLU A 58 -2.94 55.94 19.77
N ASP A 59 -3.60 56.59 18.80
CA ASP A 59 -4.19 55.92 17.62
C ASP A 59 -3.10 55.20 16.78
N THR A 60 -1.94 55.83 16.57
CA THR A 60 -0.82 55.19 15.86
C THR A 60 -0.22 54.05 16.67
N ARG A 61 -0.15 54.16 18.00
CA ARG A 61 0.30 53.08 18.88
C ARG A 61 -0.66 51.89 18.84
N GLU A 62 -1.96 52.13 18.91
CA GLU A 62 -2.98 51.08 18.75
C GLU A 62 -2.90 50.43 17.37
N GLY A 63 -2.73 51.23 16.32
CA GLY A 63 -2.51 50.74 14.95
C GLY A 63 -1.29 49.84 14.84
N ILE A 64 -0.16 50.22 15.47
CA ILE A 64 1.05 49.39 15.51
C ILE A 64 0.78 48.08 16.25
N VAL A 65 0.10 48.11 17.40
CA VAL A 65 -0.27 46.90 18.15
C VAL A 65 -1.13 45.96 17.31
N GLY A 66 -2.14 46.51 16.61
CA GLY A 66 -2.99 45.74 15.70
C GLY A 66 -2.20 45.07 14.58
N ILE A 67 -1.34 45.83 13.90
CA ILE A 67 -0.45 45.29 12.85
C ILE A 67 0.46 44.19 13.41
N THR A 68 0.96 44.35 14.62
CA THR A 68 1.85 43.36 15.24
C THR A 68 1.12 42.05 15.50
N GLN A 69 -0.13 42.11 15.97
CA GLN A 69 -0.99 40.94 16.17
C GLN A 69 -1.36 40.26 14.85
N GLU A 70 -1.69 41.03 13.82
CA GLU A 70 -1.94 40.50 12.48
C GLU A 70 -0.72 39.77 11.94
N LEU A 71 0.47 40.34 12.12
CA LEU A 71 1.73 39.74 11.67
C LEU A 71 2.05 38.43 12.41
N GLU A 72 1.73 38.36 13.71
CA GLU A 72 1.87 37.13 14.49
C GLU A 72 0.90 36.04 14.02
N SER A 73 -0.35 36.39 13.70
CA SER A 73 -1.33 35.47 13.12
C SER A 73 -0.94 34.99 11.71
N LEU A 74 -0.35 35.87 10.89
CA LEU A 74 0.16 35.50 9.57
C LEU A 74 1.33 34.53 9.68
N LYS A 75 2.22 34.77 10.65
CA LYS A 75 3.37 33.91 10.92
C LYS A 75 2.95 32.51 11.37
N SER A 76 1.93 32.39 12.23
CA SER A 76 1.40 31.07 12.62
C SER A 76 0.78 30.33 11.44
N ASN A 77 0.04 31.04 10.58
CA ASN A 77 -0.56 30.46 9.37
C ASN A 77 0.50 30.03 8.34
N ALA A 78 1.58 30.81 8.21
CA ALA A 78 2.72 30.44 7.37
C ALA A 78 3.44 29.19 7.89
N ALA A 79 3.58 29.04 9.22
CA ALA A 79 4.14 27.84 9.83
C ALA A 79 3.26 26.60 9.58
N ALA A 80 1.93 26.73 9.73
CA ALA A 80 0.98 25.65 9.40
C ALA A 80 1.06 25.27 7.91
N SER A 81 1.22 26.26 7.02
CA SER A 81 1.42 26.00 5.58
C SER A 81 2.70 25.19 5.32
N GLY A 82 3.76 25.40 6.11
CA GLY A 82 4.98 24.59 6.04
C GLY A 82 4.74 23.12 6.41
N GLU A 83 3.92 22.84 7.42
CA GLU A 83 3.55 21.47 7.81
C GLU A 83 2.77 20.75 6.69
N LEU A 84 1.83 21.44 6.05
CA LEU A 84 1.12 20.94 4.86
C LEU A 84 2.07 20.62 3.70
N THR A 85 3.13 21.40 3.50
CA THR A 85 4.12 21.09 2.46
C THR A 85 4.91 19.82 2.75
N LEU A 86 5.24 19.56 4.02
CA LEU A 86 5.91 18.32 4.44
C LEU A 86 5.00 17.11 4.25
N GLU A 87 3.72 17.25 4.59
CA GLU A 87 2.73 16.19 4.40
C GLU A 87 2.53 15.86 2.91
N LEU A 88 2.42 16.88 2.04
CA LEU A 88 2.37 16.70 0.59
C LEU A 88 3.64 16.03 0.03
N GLN A 89 4.81 16.40 0.55
CA GLN A 89 6.08 15.78 0.15
C GLN A 89 6.13 14.30 0.56
N SER A 90 5.71 13.98 1.78
CA SER A 90 5.59 12.61 2.27
C SER A 90 4.61 11.80 1.42
N LEU A 91 3.43 12.35 1.13
CA LEU A 91 2.42 11.68 0.33
C LEU A 91 2.91 11.44 -1.10
N ARG A 92 3.62 12.41 -1.70
CA ARG A 92 4.25 12.25 -3.01
C ARG A 92 5.31 11.15 -3.02
N GLN A 93 6.10 11.04 -1.97
CA GLN A 93 7.06 9.95 -1.82
C GLN A 93 6.35 8.59 -1.74
N GLN A 94 5.29 8.49 -0.93
CA GLN A 94 4.48 7.27 -0.83
C GLN A 94 3.85 6.86 -2.17
N VAL A 95 3.33 7.81 -2.96
CA VAL A 95 2.79 7.54 -4.31
C VAL A 95 3.88 7.02 -5.25
N THR A 96 5.10 7.55 -5.13
CA THR A 96 6.24 7.12 -5.96
C THR A 96 6.67 5.70 -5.58
N GLU A 97 6.73 5.40 -4.29
CA GLU A 97 7.01 4.05 -3.76
C GLU A 97 5.95 3.04 -4.24
N LEU A 98 4.67 3.41 -4.15
CA LEU A 98 3.57 2.55 -4.59
C LEU A 98 3.61 2.30 -6.09
N GLY A 99 3.94 3.33 -6.89
CA GLY A 99 4.14 3.17 -8.34
C GLY A 99 5.27 2.20 -8.67
N ARG A 100 6.37 2.23 -7.90
CA ARG A 100 7.47 1.26 -8.04
C ARG A 100 7.01 -0.16 -7.73
N ASN A 101 6.29 -0.36 -6.63
CA ASN A 101 5.78 -1.67 -6.24
C ASN A 101 4.79 -2.25 -7.26
N ILE A 102 3.91 -1.41 -7.84
CA ILE A 102 3.01 -1.83 -8.91
C ILE A 102 3.80 -2.29 -10.13
N HIS A 103 4.87 -1.57 -10.48
CA HIS A 103 5.68 -1.94 -11.63
C HIS A 103 6.43 -3.26 -11.41
N GLU A 104 6.99 -3.46 -10.21
CA GLU A 104 7.65 -4.70 -9.81
C GLU A 104 6.66 -5.89 -9.82
N LEU A 105 5.47 -5.71 -9.25
CA LEU A 105 4.41 -6.72 -9.30
C LEU A 105 3.97 -7.02 -10.74
N GLN A 106 3.88 -6.01 -11.62
CA GLN A 106 3.56 -6.23 -13.03
C GLN A 106 4.66 -7.03 -13.74
N GLU A 107 5.93 -6.75 -13.45
CA GLU A 107 7.06 -7.47 -14.01
C GLU A 107 7.09 -8.92 -13.51
N ASP A 108 6.91 -9.15 -12.21
CA ASP A 108 6.84 -10.48 -11.63
C ASP A 108 5.68 -11.28 -12.21
N ASN A 109 4.51 -10.65 -12.40
CA ASN A 109 3.36 -11.31 -13.00
C ASN A 109 3.60 -11.63 -14.48
N ALA A 110 4.32 -10.78 -15.21
CA ALA A 110 4.74 -11.08 -16.59
C ALA A 110 5.75 -12.24 -16.65
N ARG A 111 6.70 -12.30 -15.71
CA ARG A 111 7.65 -13.42 -15.59
C ARG A 111 6.95 -14.71 -15.23
N LEU A 112 5.99 -14.68 -14.30
CA LEU A 112 5.16 -15.83 -13.95
C LEU A 112 4.32 -16.29 -15.14
N ALA A 113 3.74 -15.37 -15.91
CA ALA A 113 3.00 -15.68 -17.13
C ALA A 113 3.84 -16.33 -18.24
N ASP A 114 5.16 -16.15 -18.21
CA ASP A 114 6.11 -16.78 -19.13
C ASP A 114 6.57 -18.18 -18.63
N LEU A 115 6.52 -18.40 -17.31
CA LEU A 115 6.75 -19.72 -16.68
C LEU A 115 5.53 -20.65 -16.78
N ILE A 116 4.35 -20.11 -17.10
CA ILE A 116 3.18 -20.91 -17.44
C ILE A 116 3.42 -21.49 -18.85
N PRO A 117 3.53 -22.82 -19.01
CA PRO A 117 3.74 -23.44 -20.32
C PRO A 117 2.63 -23.01 -21.29
N GLU A 118 2.96 -22.84 -22.58
CA GLU A 118 1.97 -22.45 -23.61
C GLU A 118 0.75 -23.40 -23.64
N ASP A 119 0.92 -24.64 -23.20
CA ASP A 119 -0.12 -25.67 -23.07
C ASP A 119 -1.23 -25.28 -22.07
N ALA A 120 -0.97 -24.34 -21.16
CA ALA A 120 -1.96 -23.77 -20.24
C ALA A 120 -2.54 -22.41 -20.73
N ARG A 121 -2.10 -21.91 -21.88
CA ARG A 121 -2.74 -20.78 -22.60
C ARG A 121 -3.84 -21.25 -23.55
N GLU A 122 -3.82 -22.53 -23.95
CA GLU A 122 -5.02 -23.23 -24.40
C GLU A 122 -6.00 -23.23 -23.22
N GLY A 123 -7.20 -22.69 -23.44
CA GLY A 123 -8.09 -22.27 -22.36
C GLY A 123 -8.32 -23.36 -21.29
N PRO A 124 -8.79 -22.99 -20.09
CA PRO A 124 -8.93 -23.91 -18.95
C PRO A 124 -9.71 -25.21 -19.28
N GLU A 125 -10.52 -25.18 -20.33
CA GLU A 125 -11.21 -26.32 -20.93
C GLU A 125 -10.27 -27.37 -21.56
N GLN A 126 -9.27 -26.98 -22.36
CA GLN A 126 -8.38 -27.90 -23.09
C GLN A 126 -7.41 -28.64 -22.16
N PHE A 127 -6.78 -27.91 -21.23
CA PHE A 127 -5.93 -28.51 -20.20
C PHE A 127 -6.72 -29.48 -19.30
N SER A 128 -7.98 -29.15 -18.99
CA SER A 128 -8.86 -30.04 -18.22
C SER A 128 -9.23 -31.30 -19.00
N THR A 129 -9.44 -31.21 -20.31
CA THR A 129 -9.70 -32.38 -21.15
C THR A 129 -8.47 -33.28 -21.30
N ASP A 130 -7.28 -32.72 -21.43
CA ASP A 130 -6.05 -33.51 -21.53
C ASP A 130 -5.72 -34.20 -20.20
N LEU A 131 -5.89 -33.52 -19.06
CA LEU A 131 -5.78 -34.15 -17.75
C LEU A 131 -6.83 -35.25 -17.52
N MET A 132 -8.06 -35.08 -18.02
CA MET A 132 -9.08 -36.14 -17.96
C MET A 132 -8.69 -37.36 -18.80
N ASN A 133 -8.13 -37.13 -19.98
CA ASN A 133 -7.67 -38.20 -20.86
C ASN A 133 -6.47 -38.94 -20.26
N GLU A 134 -5.48 -38.23 -19.71
CA GLU A 134 -4.35 -38.83 -19.00
C GLU A 134 -4.81 -39.60 -17.74
N MET A 135 -5.74 -39.06 -16.97
CA MET A 135 -6.34 -39.76 -15.82
C MET A 135 -7.07 -41.03 -16.24
N ALA A 136 -7.79 -41.01 -17.37
CA ALA A 136 -8.45 -42.18 -17.92
C ALA A 136 -7.43 -43.24 -18.38
N GLU A 137 -6.36 -42.82 -19.04
CA GLU A 137 -5.29 -43.71 -19.48
C GLU A 137 -4.53 -44.32 -18.28
N LEU A 138 -4.23 -43.53 -17.26
CA LEU A 138 -3.60 -44.01 -16.03
C LEU A 138 -4.50 -44.99 -15.28
N ARG A 139 -5.81 -44.76 -15.24
CA ARG A 139 -6.77 -45.72 -14.69
C ARG A 139 -6.79 -47.03 -15.47
N GLU A 140 -6.79 -46.96 -16.80
CA GLU A 140 -6.75 -48.17 -17.64
C GLU A 140 -5.43 -48.95 -17.46
N ARG A 141 -4.30 -48.23 -17.38
CA ARG A 141 -2.99 -48.84 -17.10
C ARG A 141 -2.93 -49.43 -15.70
N LEU A 142 -3.51 -48.76 -14.70
CA LEU A 142 -3.62 -49.26 -13.33
C LEU A 142 -4.51 -50.50 -13.28
N GLU A 143 -5.66 -50.52 -13.94
CA GLU A 143 -6.56 -51.68 -14.01
C GLU A 143 -5.86 -52.87 -14.68
N LYS A 144 -5.13 -52.63 -15.77
CA LYS A 144 -4.31 -53.66 -16.43
C LYS A 144 -3.18 -54.18 -15.51
N ALA A 145 -2.54 -53.30 -14.74
CA ALA A 145 -1.49 -53.67 -13.79
C ALA A 145 -2.06 -54.43 -12.57
N GLU A 146 -3.20 -53.99 -12.04
CA GLU A 146 -3.91 -54.60 -10.93
C GLU A 146 -4.41 -56.01 -11.31
N LYS A 147 -4.91 -56.17 -12.54
CA LYS A 147 -5.34 -57.47 -13.07
C LYS A 147 -4.18 -58.45 -13.25
N ARG A 148 -2.94 -57.95 -13.46
CA ARG A 148 -1.72 -58.76 -13.58
C ARG A 148 -1.13 -59.17 -12.21
N SER A 149 -1.47 -58.47 -11.13
CA SER A 149 -1.03 -58.74 -9.75
C SER A 149 -2.05 -59.57 -8.94
N ARG A 150 -2.80 -60.45 -9.60
CA ARG A 150 -3.76 -61.37 -8.97
C ARG A 150 -3.37 -62.80 -9.29
N ILE A 151 -2.78 -63.50 -8.33
CA ILE A 151 -2.54 -64.95 -8.43
C ILE A 151 -3.84 -65.65 -8.00
N ASN A 152 -4.44 -66.40 -8.92
CA ASN A 152 -5.59 -67.27 -8.63
C ASN A 152 -5.13 -68.50 -7.85
N ILE A 153 -5.51 -68.61 -6.57
CA ILE A 153 -5.52 -69.88 -5.85
C ILE A 153 -6.98 -70.16 -5.47
N GLY A 154 -7.67 -70.96 -6.28
CA GLY A 154 -9.09 -71.27 -6.11
C GLY A 154 -10.03 -70.07 -6.32
N SER A 155 -11.15 -70.02 -5.58
CA SER A 155 -12.19 -68.98 -5.69
C SER A 155 -11.90 -67.70 -4.88
N MET A 156 -10.67 -67.52 -4.38
CA MET A 156 -10.32 -66.46 -3.43
C MET A 156 -9.23 -65.53 -3.98
N GLN A 157 -9.59 -64.27 -4.25
CA GLN A 157 -8.65 -63.24 -4.72
C GLN A 157 -7.94 -62.59 -3.52
N VAL A 158 -6.61 -62.74 -3.43
CA VAL A 158 -5.80 -62.11 -2.38
C VAL A 158 -4.79 -61.15 -3.01
N PRO A 159 -4.94 -59.83 -2.82
CA PRO A 159 -3.88 -58.89 -3.18
C PRO A 159 -2.68 -59.11 -2.25
N LEU A 160 -1.50 -59.27 -2.84
CA LEU A 160 -0.24 -59.62 -2.16
C LEU A 160 0.23 -58.59 -1.12
N GLU A 161 -0.29 -57.35 -1.17
CA GLU A 161 0.19 -56.24 -0.35
C GLU A 161 -0.16 -56.40 1.15
N MET A 162 -1.36 -56.88 1.46
CA MET A 162 -1.82 -56.94 2.86
C MET A 162 -1.27 -58.14 3.64
N SER A 163 -1.04 -59.28 2.99
CA SER A 163 -0.41 -60.43 3.66
C SER A 163 1.07 -60.17 3.95
N GLY A 164 1.76 -59.40 3.09
CA GLY A 164 3.14 -58.99 3.30
C GLY A 164 3.31 -58.09 4.53
N ILE A 165 2.43 -57.10 4.71
CA ILE A 165 2.47 -56.19 5.86
C ILE A 165 2.20 -56.94 7.17
N ILE A 166 1.20 -57.83 7.20
CA ILE A 166 0.88 -58.63 8.39
C ILE A 166 2.04 -59.58 8.74
N GLY A 167 2.63 -60.24 7.74
CA GLY A 167 3.81 -61.09 7.93
C GLY A 167 5.02 -60.31 8.44
N ALA A 168 5.27 -59.12 7.91
CA ALA A 168 6.33 -58.23 8.39
C ALA A 168 6.10 -57.79 9.84
N LEU A 169 4.87 -57.48 10.22
CA LEU A 169 4.51 -57.09 11.59
C LEU A 169 4.73 -58.24 12.58
N ILE A 170 4.34 -59.47 12.20
CA ILE A 170 4.61 -60.68 13.01
C ILE A 170 6.12 -60.92 13.12
N LEU A 171 6.89 -60.75 12.04
CA LEU A 171 8.35 -60.89 12.04
C LEU A 171 9.04 -59.86 12.94
N VAL A 172 8.63 -58.59 12.87
CA VAL A 172 9.16 -57.53 13.73
C VAL A 172 8.83 -57.80 15.19
N LEU A 173 7.60 -58.22 15.50
CA LEU A 173 7.20 -58.59 16.86
C LEU A 173 8.03 -59.78 17.38
N THR A 174 8.22 -60.80 16.54
CA THR A 174 9.02 -61.98 16.87
C THR A 174 10.47 -61.60 17.09
N GLY A 175 11.04 -60.75 16.23
CA GLY A 175 12.40 -60.23 16.37
C GLY A 175 12.60 -59.41 17.64
N ALA A 176 11.63 -58.55 17.99
CA ALA A 176 11.66 -57.77 19.23
C ALA A 176 11.60 -58.64 20.50
N LEU A 177 10.83 -59.75 20.47
CA LEU A 177 10.81 -60.70 21.59
C LEU A 177 12.14 -61.45 21.73
N ILE A 178 12.79 -61.78 20.62
CA ILE A 178 14.12 -62.41 20.60
C ILE A 178 15.17 -61.47 21.19
N THR A 179 15.19 -60.19 20.78
CA THR A 179 16.17 -59.22 21.28
C THR A 179 15.97 -58.88 22.76
N ALA A 180 14.73 -58.95 23.26
CA ALA A 180 14.41 -58.81 24.68
C ALA A 180 14.76 -60.05 25.53
N GLY A 181 15.32 -61.11 24.92
CA GLY A 181 15.73 -62.34 25.61
C GLY A 181 14.57 -63.21 26.11
N ARG A 182 13.33 -62.92 25.69
CA ARG A 182 12.11 -63.59 26.16
C ARG A 182 11.78 -64.85 25.35
N TRP A 183 12.73 -65.77 25.29
CA TRP A 183 12.59 -67.06 24.62
C TRP A 183 11.48 -67.94 25.21
N ASP A 184 11.17 -67.76 26.49
CA ASP A 184 10.09 -68.48 27.18
C ASP A 184 8.71 -68.22 26.56
N ILE A 185 8.48 -67.01 26.03
CA ILE A 185 7.21 -66.65 25.40
C ILE A 185 7.10 -67.29 24.03
N ILE A 186 8.17 -67.25 23.22
CA ILE A 186 8.17 -67.81 21.86
C ILE A 186 7.97 -69.33 21.88
N ARG A 187 8.56 -70.01 22.88
CA ARG A 187 8.42 -71.46 23.06
C ARG A 187 7.09 -71.87 23.68
N SER A 188 6.32 -70.91 24.20
CA SER A 188 5.04 -71.20 24.81
C SER A 188 3.99 -71.55 23.75
N PRO A 189 3.06 -72.48 24.05
CA PRO A 189 1.95 -72.80 23.15
C PRO A 189 1.05 -71.58 22.84
N TYR A 190 1.01 -70.61 23.75
CA TYR A 190 0.21 -69.40 23.62
C TYR A 190 0.69 -68.48 22.49
N PHE A 191 1.99 -68.47 22.19
CA PHE A 191 2.54 -67.65 21.11
C PHE A 191 2.13 -68.17 19.73
N SER A 192 2.29 -69.47 19.49
CA SER A 192 1.81 -70.10 18.25
C SER A 192 0.29 -70.01 18.11
N PHE A 193 -0.45 -70.18 19.20
CA PHE A 193 -1.91 -70.00 19.19
C PHE A 193 -2.31 -68.54 18.90
N GLY A 194 -1.57 -67.57 19.44
CA GLY A 194 -1.79 -66.14 19.18
C GLY A 194 -1.58 -65.78 17.71
N ILE A 195 -0.51 -66.28 17.08
CA ILE A 195 -0.29 -66.08 15.64
C ILE A 195 -1.41 -66.73 14.82
N ALA A 196 -1.79 -67.97 15.14
CA ALA A 196 -2.89 -68.66 14.46
C ALA A 196 -4.21 -67.88 14.60
N PHE A 197 -4.49 -67.33 15.77
CA PHE A 197 -5.68 -66.51 16.02
C PHE A 197 -5.68 -65.21 15.22
N ILE A 198 -4.52 -64.54 15.11
CA ILE A 198 -4.36 -63.35 14.25
C ILE A 198 -4.63 -63.72 12.77
N PHE A 199 -4.14 -64.87 12.31
CA PHE A 199 -4.45 -65.37 10.96
C PHE A 199 -5.95 -65.64 10.76
N VAL A 200 -6.62 -66.25 11.74
CA VAL A 200 -8.07 -66.48 11.66
C VAL A 200 -8.86 -65.17 11.64
N ILE A 201 -8.50 -64.20 12.49
CA ILE A 201 -9.16 -62.88 12.52
C ILE A 201 -8.96 -62.14 11.19
N THR A 202 -7.74 -62.12 10.66
CA THR A 202 -7.45 -61.45 9.39
C THR A 202 -8.22 -62.08 8.21
N LEU A 203 -8.37 -63.41 8.21
CA LEU A 203 -9.22 -64.11 7.24
C LEU A 203 -10.70 -63.75 7.41
N LEU A 204 -11.23 -63.74 8.64
CA LEU A 204 -12.62 -63.38 8.94
C LEU A 204 -12.94 -61.92 8.57
N MET A 205 -12.05 -60.99 8.94
CA MET A 205 -12.20 -59.57 8.63
C MET A 205 -12.19 -59.32 7.12
N LYS A 206 -11.34 -60.06 6.39
CA LYS A 206 -11.31 -59.98 4.93
C LYS A 206 -12.57 -60.59 4.29
N PHE A 207 -13.07 -61.71 4.81
CA PHE A 207 -14.33 -62.30 4.35
C PHE A 207 -15.48 -61.31 4.55
N TYR A 208 -15.53 -60.65 5.70
CA TYR A 208 -16.52 -59.61 6.00
C TYR A 208 -16.44 -58.43 5.02
N LEU A 209 -15.25 -57.88 4.79
CA LEU A 209 -15.04 -56.76 3.84
C LEU A 209 -15.41 -57.15 2.40
N THR A 210 -15.02 -58.34 1.96
CA THR A 210 -15.31 -58.82 0.59
C THR A 210 -16.80 -59.09 0.39
N ASN A 211 -17.49 -59.61 1.41
CA ASN A 211 -18.92 -59.84 1.35
C ASN A 211 -19.71 -58.51 1.37
N ARG A 212 -19.22 -57.50 2.09
CA ARG A 212 -19.81 -56.16 2.10
C ARG A 212 -19.58 -55.37 0.80
N ALA A 213 -18.51 -55.67 0.06
CA ALA A 213 -18.22 -55.06 -1.24
C ALA A 213 -19.05 -55.65 -2.40
N LYS A 214 -19.76 -56.77 -2.18
CA LYS A 214 -20.63 -57.42 -3.17
C LYS A 214 -22.14 -57.18 -2.94
N ALA A 215 -22.52 -56.55 -1.83
CA ALA A 215 -23.88 -56.10 -1.52
C ALA A 215 -24.01 -54.61 -1.87
#